data_AF-A0A5J5F1N4-F1
#
_entry.id   AF-A0A5J5F1N4-F1
#
_cell.length_a   1.000
_cell.length_b   1.000
_cell.length_c   1.000
_cell.angle_alpha   90.00
_cell.angle_beta   90.00
_cell.angle_gamma   90.00
#
_symmetry.space_group_name_H-M   'P 1'
#
loop_
_entity.id
_entity.type
_entity.pdbx_description
1 polymer ?
#
loop_
_entity_poly.entity_id
_entity_poly.type
_entity_poly.pdbx_seq_one_letter_code
_entity_poly.pdbx_strand_id
1 'polypeptide(L)'
;MFSATVRTSFLRLPRQPIAATQQVYRFSTTFTFREATQEPLPYFVYRSKTNNLPVYEEAKSGGTQLQTRIRKVEGNIEALRQALIENLRLQPERVWINSLTKHVLVKGHMKQRVEKFLREQKF
;
A
#
# COMPACT_ATOMS: atom_id res chain seq x y z
N MET A 1 57.67 56.15 31.47
CA MET A 1 58.48 56.12 30.22
C MET A 1 59.27 54.81 30.21
N PHE A 2 59.44 54.20 29.02
CA PHE A 2 60.15 52.93 28.70
C PHE A 2 59.39 51.65 29.14
N SER A 3 58.73 50.85 28.30
CA SER A 3 59.04 50.21 26.99
C SER A 3 60.14 49.14 27.08
N ALA A 4 59.74 47.85 27.08
CA ALA A 4 60.41 46.78 26.31
C ALA A 4 59.56 45.49 26.31
N THR A 5 59.03 45.23 25.12
CA THR A 5 58.50 43.99 24.53
C THR A 5 59.14 42.68 25.01
N VAL A 6 58.32 41.72 25.48
CA VAL A 6 58.71 40.29 25.51
C VAL A 6 58.00 39.58 24.37
N ARG A 7 58.81 39.15 23.41
CA ARG A 7 58.45 38.56 22.12
C ARG A 7 58.29 37.05 22.30
N THR A 8 57.14 36.60 22.76
CA THR A 8 56.83 35.16 22.85
C THR A 8 56.31 34.66 21.51
N SER A 9 57.27 34.20 20.70
CA SER A 9 57.10 33.40 19.51
C SER A 9 56.40 32.07 19.81
N PHE A 10 55.13 31.94 19.43
CA PHE A 10 54.49 30.64 19.30
C PHE A 10 54.60 30.18 17.84
N LEU A 11 55.42 29.16 17.63
CA LEU A 11 55.61 28.48 16.36
C LEU A 11 54.26 27.99 15.84
N ARG A 12 53.85 28.53 14.69
CA ARG A 12 52.66 28.12 13.93
C ARG A 12 52.89 26.71 13.41
N LEU A 13 52.20 25.73 13.98
CA LEU A 13 52.19 24.37 13.43
C LEU A 13 51.61 24.42 12.00
N PRO A 14 52.21 23.69 11.04
CA PRO A 14 51.71 23.65 9.68
C PRO A 14 50.30 23.06 9.68
N ARG A 15 49.39 23.78 9.00
CA ARG A 15 48.06 23.31 8.65
C ARG A 15 48.24 22.03 7.83
N GLN A 16 47.91 20.87 8.39
CA GLN A 16 48.03 19.63 7.65
C GLN A 16 47.09 19.65 6.44
N PRO A 17 47.54 19.18 5.26
CA PRO A 17 46.69 19.10 4.09
C PRO A 17 45.54 18.11 4.35
N ILE A 18 44.32 18.54 4.04
CA ILE A 18 43.14 17.70 4.01
C ILE A 18 43.34 16.72 2.85
N ALA A 19 43.90 15.55 3.14
CA ALA A 19 44.06 14.48 2.15
C ALA A 19 42.66 14.02 1.72
N ALA A 20 42.19 14.55 0.59
CA ALA A 20 40.99 14.12 -0.08
C ALA A 20 41.20 12.70 -0.62
N THR A 21 40.92 11.68 0.20
CA THR A 21 40.75 10.32 -0.29
C THR A 21 39.37 10.22 -0.93
N GLN A 22 39.28 10.62 -2.20
CA GLN A 22 38.13 10.29 -3.04
C GLN A 22 38.18 8.79 -3.34
N GLN A 23 37.46 8.00 -2.56
CA GLN A 23 37.19 6.61 -2.93
C GLN A 23 36.11 6.61 -4.01
N VAL A 24 36.52 6.26 -5.23
CA VAL A 24 35.64 6.05 -6.37
C VAL A 24 34.84 4.77 -6.13
N TYR A 25 33.69 4.87 -5.47
CA TYR A 25 32.77 3.75 -5.33
C TYR A 25 32.04 3.51 -6.66
N ARG A 26 32.65 2.71 -7.54
CA ARG A 26 31.97 2.09 -8.67
C ARG A 26 31.19 0.88 -8.18
N PHE A 27 30.00 1.11 -7.64
CA PHE A 27 29.03 0.03 -7.48
C PHE A 27 28.14 -0.04 -8.72
N SER A 28 28.59 -0.79 -9.74
CA SER A 28 27.73 -1.20 -10.84
C SER A 28 26.91 -2.42 -10.40
N THR A 29 25.95 -2.21 -9.51
CA THR A 29 24.97 -3.24 -9.18
C THR A 29 23.86 -3.15 -10.22
N THR A 30 23.88 -4.03 -11.22
CA THR A 30 22.74 -4.23 -12.11
C THR A 30 21.57 -4.76 -11.27
N PHE A 31 20.73 -3.86 -10.80
CA PHE A 31 19.49 -4.21 -10.12
C PHE A 31 18.53 -4.78 -11.18
N THR A 32 18.56 -6.09 -11.37
CA THR A 32 17.55 -6.77 -12.18
C THR A 32 16.25 -6.72 -11.38
N PHE A 33 15.44 -5.70 -11.61
CA PHE A 33 14.08 -5.62 -11.07
C PHE A 33 13.30 -6.79 -11.66
N ARG A 34 13.19 -7.88 -10.90
CA ARG A 34 12.22 -8.93 -11.20
C ARG A 34 10.86 -8.31 -10.97
N GLU A 35 10.19 -7.95 -12.07
CA GLU A 35 8.77 -7.63 -12.00
C GLU A 35 8.08 -8.86 -11.42
N ALA A 36 7.58 -8.74 -10.20
CA ALA A 36 6.70 -9.75 -9.64
C ALA A 36 5.40 -9.67 -10.43
N THR A 37 5.35 -10.40 -11.55
CA THR A 37 4.11 -10.71 -12.25
C THR A 37 3.24 -11.49 -11.29
N GLN A 38 2.39 -10.80 -10.53
CA GLN A 38 1.30 -11.44 -9.83
C GLN A 38 0.50 -12.18 -10.89
N GLU A 39 0.37 -13.49 -10.72
CA GLU A 39 -0.50 -14.32 -11.55
C GLU A 39 -1.85 -13.61 -11.67
N PRO A 40 -2.39 -13.44 -12.88
CA PRO A 40 -3.61 -12.69 -13.08
C PRO A 40 -4.73 -13.35 -12.28
N LEU A 41 -5.29 -12.62 -11.31
CA LEU A 41 -6.44 -13.11 -10.58
C LEU A 41 -7.60 -13.35 -11.56
N PRO A 42 -8.44 -14.38 -11.34
CA PRO A 42 -9.56 -14.69 -12.22
C PRO A 42 -10.69 -13.65 -12.14
N TYR A 43 -10.57 -12.64 -11.28
CA TYR A 43 -11.50 -11.53 -11.11
C TYR A 43 -10.75 -10.21 -11.00
N PHE A 44 -11.44 -9.13 -11.34
CA PHE A 44 -10.93 -7.76 -11.22
C PHE A 44 -12.00 -6.82 -10.66
N VAL A 45 -11.59 -5.86 -9.83
CA VAL A 45 -12.49 -4.85 -9.26
C VAL A 45 -12.05 -3.47 -9.75
N TYR A 46 -12.88 -2.80 -10.54
CA TYR A 46 -12.54 -1.47 -11.04
C TYR A 46 -12.74 -0.38 -9.98
N ARG A 47 -11.80 0.56 -9.96
CA ARG A 47 -11.94 1.81 -9.21
C ARG A 47 -13.09 2.68 -9.73
N SER A 48 -13.60 3.55 -8.85
CA SER A 48 -14.58 4.58 -9.22
C SER A 48 -13.91 5.70 -10.04
N LYS A 49 -14.71 6.63 -10.59
CA LYS A 49 -14.18 7.79 -11.33
C LYS A 49 -13.23 8.64 -10.46
N THR A 50 -13.48 8.68 -9.15
CA THR A 50 -12.64 9.35 -8.14
C THR A 50 -11.50 8.47 -7.64
N ASN A 51 -11.22 7.34 -8.30
CA ASN A 51 -10.18 6.38 -7.94
C ASN A 51 -10.36 5.68 -6.57
N ASN A 52 -11.59 5.64 -6.05
CA ASN A 52 -11.92 4.94 -4.80
C ASN A 52 -12.36 3.50 -5.06
N LEU A 53 -12.15 2.62 -4.09
CA LEU A 53 -12.68 1.25 -4.14
C LEU A 53 -14.22 1.30 -4.15
N PRO A 54 -14.89 0.50 -4.98
CA PRO A 54 -16.35 0.52 -5.14
C PRO A 54 -17.05 -0.29 -4.03
N VAL A 55 -16.72 -0.02 -2.76
CA VAL A 55 -17.28 -0.70 -1.57
C VAL A 55 -18.20 0.26 -0.83
N TYR A 56 -19.46 -0.12 -0.69
CA TYR A 56 -20.50 0.72 -0.12
C TYR A 56 -21.25 -0.02 0.99
N GLU A 57 -21.62 0.68 2.05
CA GLU A 57 -22.55 0.15 3.04
C GLU A 57 -23.96 0.59 2.64
N GLU A 58 -24.89 -0.36 2.69
CA GLU A 58 -26.29 -0.13 2.38
C GLU A 58 -27.14 -0.62 3.57
N ALA A 59 -28.08 0.21 3.99
CA ALA A 59 -29.09 -0.14 4.96
C ALA A 59 -30.42 -0.43 4.26
N LYS A 60 -31.06 -1.53 4.67
CA LYS A 60 -32.36 -2.00 4.19
C LYS A 60 -33.31 -2.17 5.37
N SER A 61 -34.60 -2.33 5.08
CA SER A 61 -35.64 -2.55 6.08
C SER A 61 -35.59 -1.52 7.22
N GLY A 62 -35.60 -0.24 6.84
CA GLY A 62 -35.60 0.88 7.79
C GLY A 62 -34.34 1.02 8.64
N GLY A 63 -33.22 0.38 8.29
CA GLY A 63 -31.96 0.46 9.04
C GLY A 63 -31.56 -0.83 9.74
N THR A 64 -32.48 -1.80 9.86
CA THR A 64 -32.23 -3.06 10.57
C THR A 64 -31.30 -3.98 9.79
N GLN A 65 -31.46 -4.03 8.47
CA GLN A 65 -30.69 -4.94 7.63
C GLN A 65 -29.52 -4.19 6.98
N LEU A 66 -28.34 -4.40 7.54
CA LEU A 66 -27.12 -3.76 7.08
C LEU A 66 -26.33 -4.73 6.19
N GLN A 67 -25.84 -4.23 5.07
CA GLN A 67 -25.05 -5.02 4.12
C GLN A 67 -23.93 -4.16 3.52
N THR A 68 -22.82 -4.78 3.18
CA THR A 68 -21.73 -4.17 2.42
C THR A 68 -21.77 -4.71 1.00
N ARG A 69 -21.80 -3.82 0.01
CA ARG A 69 -21.87 -4.14 -1.41
C ARG A 69 -20.59 -3.75 -2.11
N ILE A 70 -20.05 -4.68 -2.90
CA ILE A 70 -18.91 -4.48 -3.78
C ILE A 70 -19.43 -4.36 -5.21
N ARG A 71 -19.12 -3.23 -5.87
CA ARG A 71 -19.54 -2.95 -7.25
C ARG A 71 -18.39 -3.09 -8.24
N LYS A 72 -18.71 -3.03 -9.54
CA LYS A 72 -17.73 -3.02 -10.65
C LYS A 72 -16.77 -4.21 -10.64
N VAL A 73 -17.31 -5.40 -10.40
CA VAL A 73 -16.55 -6.66 -10.45
C VAL A 73 -16.66 -7.24 -11.85
N GLU A 74 -15.53 -7.64 -12.43
CA GLU A 74 -15.45 -8.41 -13.68
C GLU A 74 -14.74 -9.75 -13.46
N GLY A 75 -14.96 -10.69 -14.39
CA GLY A 75 -14.39 -12.04 -14.33
C GLY A 75 -15.18 -12.99 -13.45
N ASN A 76 -14.48 -13.91 -12.78
CA ASN A 76 -15.06 -14.96 -11.95
C ASN A 76 -15.43 -14.44 -10.54
N ILE A 77 -16.70 -14.09 -10.38
CA ILE A 77 -17.23 -13.49 -9.14
C ILE A 77 -17.27 -14.51 -7.98
N GLU A 78 -17.44 -15.81 -8.28
CA GLU A 78 -17.40 -16.86 -7.26
C GLU A 78 -16.02 -16.97 -6.62
N ALA A 79 -14.95 -16.82 -7.43
CA ALA A 79 -13.60 -16.79 -6.90
C ALA A 79 -13.37 -15.58 -5.98
N LEU A 80 -13.93 -14.40 -6.28
CA LEU A 80 -13.89 -13.25 -5.38
C LEU A 80 -14.66 -13.53 -4.08
N ARG A 81 -15.84 -14.17 -4.17
CA ARG A 81 -16.63 -14.57 -3.00
C ARG A 81 -15.84 -15.53 -2.10
N GLN A 82 -15.22 -16.56 -2.67
CA GLN A 82 -14.40 -17.53 -1.93
C GLN A 82 -13.20 -16.84 -1.27
N ALA A 83 -12.49 -15.99 -2.02
CA ALA A 83 -11.36 -15.23 -1.47
C ALA A 83 -11.78 -14.34 -0.29
N LEU A 84 -12.96 -13.71 -0.35
CA LEU A 84 -13.48 -12.92 0.79
C LEU A 84 -13.83 -13.79 1.99
N ILE A 85 -14.44 -14.96 1.77
CA ILE A 85 -14.77 -15.92 2.83
C ILE A 85 -13.50 -16.36 3.56
N GLU A 86 -12.46 -16.74 2.80
CA GLU A 86 -11.18 -17.21 3.34
C GLU A 86 -10.41 -16.10 4.07
N ASN A 87 -10.24 -14.94 3.45
CA ASN A 87 -9.44 -13.85 4.01
C ASN A 87 -10.09 -13.20 5.23
N LEU A 88 -11.41 -13.01 5.21
CA LEU A 88 -12.13 -12.38 6.33
C LEU A 88 -12.63 -13.43 7.35
N ARG A 89 -12.38 -14.73 7.12
CA ARG A 89 -12.86 -15.86 7.93
C ARG A 89 -14.36 -15.78 8.21
N LEU A 90 -15.12 -15.48 7.16
CA LEU A 90 -16.57 -15.34 7.25
C LEU A 90 -17.25 -16.69 7.01
N GLN A 91 -18.49 -16.80 7.48
CA GLN A 91 -19.36 -17.89 7.10
C GLN A 91 -19.84 -17.71 5.65
N PRO A 92 -19.92 -18.78 4.84
CA PRO A 92 -20.27 -18.70 3.43
C PRO A 92 -21.70 -18.17 3.19
N GLU A 93 -22.59 -18.31 4.17
CA GLU A 93 -23.98 -17.81 4.12
C GLU A 93 -24.04 -16.27 4.27
N ARG A 94 -22.99 -15.64 4.79
CA ARG A 94 -22.94 -14.18 4.93
C ARG A 94 -22.53 -13.47 3.64
N VAL A 95 -22.04 -14.21 2.64
CA VAL A 95 -21.59 -13.64 1.37
C VAL A 95 -22.43 -14.24 0.24
N TRP A 96 -23.12 -13.39 -0.50
CA TRP A 96 -23.93 -13.81 -1.64
C TRP A 96 -23.63 -12.95 -2.87
N ILE A 97 -23.92 -13.53 -4.04
CA ILE A 97 -23.69 -12.88 -5.32
C ILE A 97 -25.04 -12.53 -5.92
N ASN A 98 -25.13 -11.32 -6.48
CA ASN A 98 -26.24 -10.96 -7.34
C ASN A 98 -25.80 -11.22 -8.80
N SER A 99 -26.26 -12.33 -9.39
CA SER A 99 -25.85 -12.76 -10.73
C SER A 99 -26.23 -11.77 -11.83
N LEU A 100 -27.35 -11.06 -11.67
CA LEU A 100 -27.82 -10.07 -12.66
C LEU A 100 -26.90 -8.85 -12.73
N THR A 101 -26.52 -8.32 -11.57
CA THR A 101 -25.74 -7.08 -11.48
C THR A 101 -24.25 -7.31 -11.21
N LYS A 102 -23.84 -8.57 -11.09
CA LYS A 102 -22.47 -9.01 -10.78
C LYS A 102 -21.88 -8.37 -9.51
N HIS A 103 -22.72 -8.08 -8.53
CA HIS A 103 -22.27 -7.50 -7.27
C HIS A 103 -22.08 -8.58 -6.22
N VAL A 104 -21.04 -8.42 -5.40
CA VAL A 104 -20.84 -9.23 -4.21
C VAL A 104 -21.43 -8.49 -3.01
N LEU A 105 -22.25 -9.18 -2.24
CA LEU A 105 -22.94 -8.65 -1.08
C LEU A 105 -22.49 -9.41 0.16
N VAL A 106 -22.11 -8.68 1.20
CA VAL A 106 -21.65 -9.21 2.47
C VAL A 106 -22.59 -8.71 3.57
N LYS A 107 -23.07 -9.60 4.44
CA LYS A 107 -23.92 -9.23 5.58
C LYS A 107 -23.17 -8.33 6.58
N GLY A 108 -23.82 -7.27 7.03
CA GLY A 108 -23.34 -6.37 8.09
C GLY A 108 -22.42 -5.24 7.61
N HIS A 109 -21.91 -4.48 8.58
CA HIS A 109 -20.91 -3.44 8.39
C HIS A 109 -19.52 -4.05 8.26
N MET A 110 -19.06 -4.21 7.03
CA MET A 110 -17.80 -4.86 6.69
C MET A 110 -16.94 -3.99 5.76
N LYS A 111 -17.35 -2.75 5.45
CA LYS A 111 -16.67 -1.89 4.48
C LYS A 111 -15.17 -1.78 4.75
N GLN A 112 -14.78 -1.44 5.97
CA GLN A 112 -13.36 -1.24 6.31
C GLN A 112 -12.53 -2.51 6.12
N ARG A 113 -13.07 -3.68 6.48
CA ARG A 113 -12.38 -4.97 6.33
C ARG A 113 -12.25 -5.35 4.86
N VAL A 114 -13.31 -5.17 4.09
CA VAL A 114 -13.34 -5.45 2.64
C VAL A 114 -12.41 -4.50 1.89
N GLU A 115 -12.43 -3.20 2.21
CA GLU A 115 -11.53 -2.22 1.60
C GLU A 115 -10.07 -2.52 1.91
N LYS A 116 -9.76 -2.93 3.15
CA LYS A 116 -8.41 -3.33 3.52
C LYS A 116 -7.92 -4.50 2.65
N PHE A 117 -8.74 -5.56 2.54
CA PHE A 117 -8.43 -6.72 1.71
C PHE A 117 -8.21 -6.33 0.24
N LEU A 118 -9.14 -5.59 -0.37
CA LEU A 118 -9.01 -5.20 -1.78
C LEU A 118 -7.82 -4.28 -2.05
N ARG A 119 -7.41 -3.48 -1.05
CA ARG A 119 -6.20 -2.64 -1.13
C ARG A 119 -4.93 -3.48 -1.08
N GLU A 120 -4.89 -4.51 -0.26
CA GLU A 120 -3.76 -5.45 -0.18
C GLU A 120 -3.57 -6.22 -1.49
N GLN A 121 -4.68 -6.52 -2.19
CA GLN A 121 -4.68 -7.12 -3.54
C GLN A 121 -4.29 -6.15 -4.67
N LYS A 122 -4.06 -4.86 -4.36
CA LYS A 122 -3.62 -3.82 -5.31
C LYS A 122 -4.56 -3.58 -6.51
N PHE A 123 -5.87 -3.71 -6.30
CA PHE A 123 -6.89 -3.27 -7.27
C PHE A 123 -7.08 -1.74 -7.28
#